data_AF-A0A1F8LUL0-F1
#
_entry.id   AF-A0A1F8LUL0-F1
#
_cell.length_a   1.000
_cell.length_b   1.000
_cell.length_c   1.000
_cell.angle_alpha   90.00
_cell.angle_beta   90.00
_cell.angle_gamma   90.00
#
_symmetry.space_group_name_H-M   'P 1'
#
loop_
_entity.id
_entity.type
_entity.pdbx_description
1 polymer ?
#
loop_
_entity_poly.entity_id
_entity_poly.type
_entity_poly.pdbx_seq_one_letter_code
_entity_poly.pdbx_strand_id
1 'polypeptide(L)'
;EERVPPFLRNSGTGWITAEYAMLPRSTLTRTERDSGRGGISGRSHEIQRLIGRSLRAIADMSSLGERTFIIDCDVLQADGGTRTAAITG
;
A
#
# COMPACT_ATOMS: atom_id res chain seq x y z
N GLU A 1 -4.79 -12.23 3.03
CA GLU A 1 -6.01 -12.94 2.60
C GLU A 1 -5.65 -14.26 1.92
N GLU A 2 -6.41 -15.32 2.17
CA GLU A 2 -6.26 -16.65 1.54
C GLU A 2 -6.85 -16.68 0.12
N ARG A 3 -6.50 -15.68 -0.70
CA ARG A 3 -6.86 -15.59 -2.12
C ARG A 3 -5.85 -14.76 -2.86
N VAL A 4 -5.84 -14.88 -4.18
CA VAL A 4 -5.06 -14.06 -5.11
C VAL A 4 -5.97 -13.25 -6.03
N PRO A 5 -5.46 -12.17 -6.66
CA PRO A 5 -6.19 -11.46 -7.70
C PRO A 5 -6.66 -12.41 -8.83
N PRO A 6 -7.78 -12.10 -9.52
CA PRO A 6 -8.35 -12.98 -10.53
C PRO A 6 -7.38 -13.42 -11.64
N PHE A 7 -6.42 -12.58 -12.00
CA PHE A 7 -5.41 -12.85 -13.03
C PHE A 7 -4.29 -13.79 -12.58
N LEU A 8 -4.20 -14.13 -11.28
CA LEU A 8 -3.22 -15.05 -10.70
C LEU A 8 -3.84 -16.35 -10.16
N ARG A 9 -5.15 -16.57 -10.32
CA ARG A 9 -5.79 -17.81 -9.86
C ARG A 9 -5.18 -19.04 -10.54
N ASN A 10 -4.94 -20.09 -9.77
CA ASN A 10 -4.32 -21.35 -10.21
C ASN A 10 -2.88 -21.20 -10.74
N SER A 11 -2.22 -20.06 -10.48
CA SER A 11 -0.82 -19.85 -10.89
C SER A 11 0.17 -20.40 -9.87
N GLY A 12 -0.28 -20.78 -8.66
CA GLY A 12 0.58 -21.18 -7.56
C GLY A 12 1.43 -20.04 -6.98
N THR A 13 1.23 -18.80 -7.44
CA THR A 13 2.03 -17.63 -7.05
C THR A 13 1.21 -16.66 -6.22
N GLY A 14 1.84 -16.07 -5.20
CA GLY A 14 1.21 -15.10 -4.32
C GLY A 14 1.12 -13.69 -4.91
N TRP A 15 0.58 -12.78 -4.10
CA TRP A 15 0.52 -11.36 -4.43
C TRP A 15 0.81 -10.48 -3.22
N ILE A 16 1.42 -9.33 -3.46
CA ILE A 16 1.58 -8.27 -2.45
C ILE A 16 0.96 -7.01 -3.04
N THR A 17 0.11 -6.35 -2.28
CA THR A 17 -0.44 -5.02 -2.57
C THR A 17 -0.31 -4.12 -1.35
N ALA A 18 -0.41 -2.81 -1.54
CA ALA A 18 -0.27 -1.85 -0.46
C ALA A 18 -1.37 -0.78 -0.52
N GLU A 19 -1.86 -0.41 0.65
CA GLU A 19 -2.69 0.75 0.88
C GLU A 19 -1.89 1.79 1.65
N TYR A 20 -2.06 3.06 1.27
CA TYR A 20 -1.38 4.17 1.91
C TYR A 20 -2.40 5.26 2.15
N ALA A 21 -2.46 5.71 3.39
CA ALA A 21 -3.32 6.80 3.80
C ALA A 21 -2.58 7.73 4.77
N MET A 22 -3.00 8.99 4.78
CA MET A 22 -2.52 9.96 5.75
C MET A 22 -3.71 10.39 6.61
N LEU A 23 -3.56 10.32 7.93
CA LEU A 23 -4.60 10.83 8.81
C LEU A 23 -4.80 12.34 8.58
N PRO A 24 -6.03 12.88 8.67
CA PRO A 24 -6.33 14.29 8.44
C PRO A 24 -5.46 15.29 9.20
N ARG A 25 -4.91 14.92 10.37
CA ARG A 25 -4.05 15.77 11.21
C ARG A 25 -2.61 15.25 11.33
N SER A 26 -2.19 14.39 10.41
CA SER A 26 -0.79 13.95 10.33
C SER A 26 0.16 15.08 9.92
N THR A 27 -0.33 16.06 9.15
CA THR A 27 0.42 17.25 8.72
C THR A 27 0.10 18.48 9.58
N LEU A 28 0.97 19.51 9.51
CA LEU A 28 0.80 20.79 10.21
C LEU A 28 -0.59 21.43 9.98
N THR A 29 -1.03 21.46 8.71
CA THR A 29 -2.38 21.88 8.31
C THR A 29 -3.25 20.65 8.13
N ARG A 30 -4.53 20.71 8.53
CA ARG A 30 -5.45 19.58 8.37
C ARG A 30 -5.67 19.29 6.89
N THR A 31 -5.44 18.05 6.47
CA THR A 31 -5.89 17.54 5.17
C THR A 31 -7.27 16.91 5.30
N GLU A 32 -8.07 16.95 4.24
CA GLU A 32 -9.33 16.23 4.21
C GLU A 32 -9.08 14.74 4.00
N ARG A 33 -10.01 13.91 4.50
CA ARG A 33 -9.95 12.46 4.31
C ARG A 33 -10.29 12.14 2.85
N ASP A 34 -9.57 11.20 2.24
CA ASP A 34 -9.82 10.75 0.86
C ASP A 34 -11.28 10.27 0.67
N SER A 35 -11.87 9.60 1.67
CA SER A 35 -13.29 9.21 1.65
C SER A 35 -14.27 10.41 1.60
N GLY A 36 -13.87 11.56 2.13
CA GLY A 36 -14.68 12.80 2.09
C GLY A 36 -14.53 13.58 0.78
N ARG A 37 -13.50 13.28 -0.02
CA ARG A 37 -13.23 13.92 -1.33
C ARG A 37 -13.82 13.18 -2.52
N GLY A 38 -14.50 12.06 -2.29
CA GLY A 38 -15.07 11.23 -3.36
C GLY A 38 -14.07 10.27 -4.02
N GLY A 39 -12.89 10.07 -3.42
CA GLY A 39 -11.92 9.11 -3.93
C GLY A 39 -10.50 9.29 -3.40
N ILE A 40 -9.67 8.30 -3.70
CA ILE A 40 -8.24 8.28 -3.36
C ILE A 40 -7.51 9.31 -4.21
N SER A 41 -6.64 10.11 -3.59
CA SER A 41 -5.86 11.11 -4.32
C SER A 41 -4.84 10.48 -5.29
N GLY A 42 -4.47 11.20 -6.35
CA GLY A 42 -3.43 10.75 -7.30
C GLY A 42 -2.09 10.45 -6.60
N ARG A 43 -1.72 11.25 -5.60
CA ARG A 43 -0.53 11.03 -4.76
C ARG A 43 -0.63 9.73 -3.96
N SER A 44 -1.76 9.47 -3.31
CA SER A 44 -1.98 8.22 -2.55
C SER A 44 -1.86 7.01 -3.49
N HIS A 45 -2.47 7.07 -4.67
CA HIS A 45 -2.36 6.05 -5.71
C HIS A 45 -0.94 5.83 -6.25
N GLU A 46 -0.13 6.88 -6.37
CA GLU A 46 1.28 6.77 -6.75
C GLU A 46 2.08 6.01 -5.68
N ILE A 47 1.90 6.38 -4.41
CA ILE A 47 2.64 5.81 -3.27
C ILE A 47 2.24 4.35 -3.03
N GLN A 48 0.96 4.01 -3.09
CA GLN A 48 0.48 2.62 -3.01
C GLN A 48 1.17 1.72 -4.04
N ARG A 49 1.26 2.19 -5.29
CA ARG A 49 1.95 1.46 -6.35
C ARG A 49 3.46 1.37 -6.11
N LEU A 50 4.08 2.43 -5.58
CA LEU A 50 5.50 2.45 -5.24
C LEU A 50 5.83 1.41 -4.16
N ILE A 51 5.09 1.41 -3.04
CA ILE A 51 5.28 0.44 -1.94
C ILE A 51 5.08 -0.97 -2.47
N GLY A 52 3.95 -1.22 -3.14
CA GLY A 52 3.64 -2.54 -3.69
C GLY A 52 4.71 -3.05 -4.67
N ARG A 53 5.28 -2.20 -5.53
CA ARG A 53 6.37 -2.61 -6.44
C ARG A 53 7.67 -2.89 -5.70
N SER A 54 8.00 -2.07 -4.71
CA SER A 54 9.25 -2.19 -3.95
C SER A 54 9.31 -3.52 -3.18
N LEU A 55 8.21 -3.89 -2.52
CA LEU A 55 8.14 -5.14 -1.77
C LEU A 55 8.11 -6.39 -2.67
N ARG A 56 7.39 -6.34 -3.80
CA ARG A 56 7.40 -7.45 -4.78
C ARG A 56 8.77 -7.70 -5.41
N ALA A 57 9.65 -6.70 -5.44
CA ALA A 57 10.98 -6.85 -6.02
C ALA A 57 11.94 -7.69 -5.15
N ILE A 58 11.65 -7.81 -3.85
CA ILE A 58 12.50 -8.54 -2.89
C ILE A 58 11.87 -9.82 -2.34
N ALA A 59 10.56 -10.02 -2.55
CA ALA A 59 9.83 -11.17 -2.03
C ALA A 59 9.81 -12.33 -3.03
N ASP A 60 9.97 -13.56 -2.52
CA ASP A 60 9.75 -14.77 -3.31
C ASP A 60 8.25 -15.09 -3.40
N MET A 61 7.62 -14.61 -4.47
CA MET A 61 6.19 -14.78 -4.71
C MET A 61 5.75 -16.24 -4.86
N SER A 62 6.65 -17.16 -5.21
CA SER A 62 6.33 -18.59 -5.33
C SER A 62 6.21 -19.25 -3.95
N SER A 63 7.10 -18.86 -3.02
CA SER A 63 7.07 -19.33 -1.63
C SER A 63 5.83 -18.87 -0.86
N LEU A 64 5.24 -17.74 -1.25
CA LEU A 64 4.03 -17.18 -0.63
C LEU A 64 2.79 -18.08 -0.85
N GLY A 65 2.79 -18.91 -1.91
CA GLY A 65 1.62 -19.66 -2.37
C GLY A 65 0.47 -18.73 -2.80
N GLU A 66 -0.73 -19.27 -3.02
CA GLU A 66 -1.88 -18.48 -3.50
C GLU A 66 -2.53 -17.62 -2.41
N ARG A 67 -1.76 -16.66 -1.88
CA ARG A 67 -2.16 -15.71 -0.85
C ARG A 67 -1.85 -14.28 -1.27
N THR A 68 -2.66 -13.36 -0.77
CA THR A 68 -2.41 -11.93 -0.93
C THR A 68 -2.03 -11.31 0.41
N PHE A 69 -0.88 -10.67 0.44
CA PHE A 69 -0.47 -9.78 1.53
C PHE A 69 -0.91 -8.36 1.19
N ILE A 70 -1.68 -7.75 2.08
CA ILE A 70 -2.14 -6.37 1.98
C ILE A 70 -1.36 -5.60 3.03
N ILE A 71 -0.60 -4.61 2.59
CA ILE A 71 0.27 -3.80 3.46
C ILE A 71 -0.42 -2.46 3.69
N ASP A 72 -0.84 -2.21 4.93
CA ASP A 72 -1.51 -0.97 5.32
C ASP A 72 -0.51 0.00 5.92
N CYS A 73 -0.28 1.11 5.22
CA CYS A 73 0.62 2.18 5.64
C CYS A 73 -0.17 3.43 6.03
N ASP A 74 -0.53 3.53 7.31
CA ASP A 74 -1.21 4.69 7.87
C ASP A 74 -0.23 5.69 8.50
N VAL A 75 -0.15 6.88 7.90
CA VAL A 75 0.72 7.95 8.41
C VAL A 75 0.03 8.67 9.57
N LEU A 76 0.60 8.50 10.77
CA LEU A 76 0.16 9.16 11.99
C LEU A 76 0.71 10.59 12.12
N GLN A 77 1.96 10.80 11.72
CA GLN A 77 2.63 12.10 11.70
C GLN A 77 3.49 12.22 10.44
N ALA A 78 3.43 13.37 9.80
CA ALA A 78 4.11 13.65 8.54
C ALA A 78 4.98 14.89 8.65
N ASP A 79 6.29 14.69 8.52
CA ASP A 79 7.31 15.76 8.47
C ASP A 79 8.32 15.50 7.33
N GLY A 80 7.80 15.10 6.16
CA GLY A 80 8.60 14.66 5.03
C GLY A 80 8.97 13.17 5.07
N GLY A 81 9.40 12.62 3.93
CA GLY A 81 9.90 11.23 3.85
C GLY A 81 8.89 10.10 4.09
N THR A 82 7.60 10.39 4.24
CA THR A 82 6.61 9.38 4.66
C THR A 82 6.50 8.18 3.70
N ARG A 83 6.65 8.40 2.39
CA ARG A 83 6.62 7.32 1.38
C ARG A 83 7.82 6.39 1.45
N THR A 84 9.00 6.89 1.81
CA THR A 84 10.20 6.05 1.97
C THR A 84 10.15 5.34 3.31
N ALA A 85 9.72 6.04 4.37
CA ALA A 85 9.50 5.44 5.68
C ALA A 85 8.50 4.26 5.61
N ALA A 86 7.42 4.41 4.83
CA ALA A 86 6.42 3.36 4.62
C ALA A 86 6.94 2.12 3.85
N ILE A 87 8.05 2.24 3.10
CA ILE A 87 8.69 1.09 2.44
C ILE A 87 9.67 0.40 3.39
N THR A 88 10.30 1.18 4.27
CA THR A 88 11.32 0.70 5.20
C THR A 88 10.73 0.00 6.42
N GLY A 89 9.59 0.48 6.93
CA GLY A 89 8.88 -0.12 8.07
C GLY A 89 8.22 -1.42 7.69
#